data_AF-A0A972ZVL6-F1
#
_entry.id   AF-A0A972ZVL6-F1
#
_cell.length_a   1.000
_cell.length_b   1.000
_cell.length_c   1.000
_cell.angle_alpha   90.00
_cell.angle_beta   90.00
_cell.angle_gamma   90.00
#
_symmetry.space_group_name_H-M   'P 1'
#
loop_
_entity.id
_entity.type
_entity.pdbx_description
1 polymer ?
#
loop_
_entity_poly.entity_id
_entity_poly.type
_entity_poly.pdbx_seq_one_letter_code
_entity_poly.pdbx_strand_id
1 'polypeptide(L)'
;MPTKTIERGNVRPTIKGAPDAKRKPVGPDTRIPTALNNVEDWKETQARLIYGNAPITFVGNLVIGSALVTLCWNTVPRELLGMWLGALTLTVILRALLDFRFKRQVILTKPGRWSLLFAIGAACTGSVWGATVLFLAGDVDMMTVNFIIVSLAGMSAAAVATSGSYLPAVLGFNVPALVPLAMYHFSGGSSVHAVMGVMILCYLLVTARLATNVRSSFASQSQMKTELAKLSQTYRGILENVPALLYQIDSNGLITGCRGKGLSRIGVSEADASGRAAEQLFPQIQPYLKRVLAGESVSFETHGENDGQPWWFQNYLAFDDVDRSGAHAFAIDITDRRRAEEAFKRVSAEQEMILDSAEIGIVFLKDGLIRRANNYSQKVFGWEPWELFGQSTERLFASPEDYDQAWNEAVPLLTEGKPYQREGYMARKDGSAFWCRNLGNAIDHKNPELGQIWLVEDISERRQAELELAQLAQTFTGIIENIPAIQFRIAEDGKIQEFRGKGISRLGLTEQETVGSNAFDMFPVVMESINKVIRDGETVSFESHGDTEGQPWWFLNYVSPDRT
;
A
#
# COMPACT_ATOMS: atom_id res chain seq x y z
N MET A 1 9.62 -52.16 -14.62
CA MET A 1 8.18 -51.76 -14.66
C MET A 1 8.10 -50.32 -15.13
N PRO A 2 7.14 -49.96 -15.99
CA PRO A 2 7.34 -48.92 -16.99
C PRO A 2 6.82 -47.54 -16.57
N THR A 3 7.48 -46.55 -17.16
CA THR A 3 7.11 -45.15 -17.36
C THR A 3 5.66 -44.97 -17.81
N LYS A 4 4.95 -44.02 -17.20
CA LYS A 4 3.70 -43.46 -17.77
C LYS A 4 3.70 -41.94 -17.66
N THR A 5 3.94 -41.36 -18.84
CA THR A 5 3.53 -40.05 -19.34
C THR A 5 2.10 -39.70 -18.92
N ILE A 6 1.86 -38.49 -18.44
CA ILE A 6 0.50 -37.92 -18.33
C ILE A 6 0.43 -36.67 -19.21
N GLU A 7 -0.37 -36.80 -20.25
CA GLU A 7 -0.72 -35.81 -21.26
C GLU A 7 -1.53 -34.64 -20.69
N ARG A 8 -1.32 -33.46 -21.27
CA ARG A 8 -2.16 -32.28 -21.09
C ARG A 8 -3.51 -32.49 -21.79
N GLY A 9 -4.55 -32.78 -21.02
CA GLY A 9 -5.94 -32.82 -21.48
C GLY A 9 -6.65 -31.48 -21.27
N ASN A 10 -6.87 -30.75 -22.36
CA ASN A 10 -7.71 -29.56 -22.46
C ASN A 10 -9.19 -29.98 -22.32
N VAL A 11 -9.88 -29.58 -21.25
CA VAL A 11 -11.35 -29.75 -21.13
C VAL A 11 -11.98 -28.45 -20.66
N ARG A 12 -12.63 -27.75 -21.60
CA ARG A 12 -13.63 -26.71 -21.32
C ARG A 12 -14.97 -27.38 -20.97
N PRO A 13 -15.69 -26.94 -19.93
CA PRO A 13 -17.12 -27.23 -19.83
C PRO A 13 -17.92 -26.17 -20.59
N THR A 14 -18.68 -26.62 -21.58
CA THR A 14 -19.80 -25.90 -22.22
C THR A 14 -20.99 -25.81 -21.26
N ILE A 15 -21.42 -24.59 -20.91
CA ILE A 15 -22.73 -24.33 -20.29
C ILE A 15 -23.63 -23.64 -21.34
N LYS A 16 -24.73 -24.32 -21.69
CA LYS A 16 -25.83 -23.85 -22.54
C LYS A 16 -26.59 -22.70 -21.85
N GLY A 17 -26.98 -21.69 -22.63
CA GLY A 17 -27.51 -20.41 -22.13
C GLY A 17 -29.03 -20.28 -21.99
N ALA A 18 -29.41 -19.12 -21.43
CA ALA A 18 -30.62 -18.31 -21.64
C ALA A 18 -30.55 -17.07 -20.70
N PRO A 19 -31.31 -15.98 -20.93
CA PRO A 19 -31.28 -15.07 -22.08
C PRO A 19 -30.77 -13.66 -21.71
N ASP A 20 -30.40 -12.91 -22.73
CA ASP A 20 -29.95 -11.51 -22.72
C ASP A 20 -30.89 -10.58 -21.91
N ALA A 21 -30.39 -10.08 -20.79
CA ALA A 21 -30.89 -8.87 -20.15
C ALA A 21 -29.74 -7.87 -20.08
N LYS A 22 -29.77 -6.86 -20.96
CA LYS A 22 -28.87 -5.70 -20.98
C LYS A 22 -28.76 -5.06 -19.58
N ARG A 23 -27.80 -5.50 -18.77
CA ARG A 23 -27.38 -4.77 -17.57
C ARG A 23 -26.29 -3.79 -17.98
N LYS A 24 -26.66 -2.50 -18.01
CA LYS A 24 -25.70 -1.39 -18.02
C LYS A 24 -24.70 -1.59 -16.86
N PRO A 25 -23.41 -1.28 -17.03
CA PRO A 25 -22.46 -1.31 -15.92
C PRO A 25 -22.87 -0.22 -14.93
N VAL A 26 -23.37 -0.64 -13.76
CA VAL A 26 -23.48 0.23 -12.60
C VAL A 26 -22.07 0.37 -12.06
N GLY A 27 -21.38 1.44 -12.46
CA GLY A 27 -20.14 1.87 -11.81
C GLY A 27 -20.39 2.09 -10.32
N PRO A 28 -19.36 2.05 -9.46
CA PRO A 28 -19.52 2.37 -8.06
C PRO A 28 -20.09 3.78 -7.99
N ASP A 29 -21.33 3.89 -7.51
CA ASP A 29 -22.04 5.15 -7.28
C ASP A 29 -21.30 5.87 -6.16
N THR A 30 -20.19 6.50 -6.54
CA THR A 30 -19.36 7.41 -5.76
C THR A 30 -20.08 8.75 -5.69
N ARG A 31 -21.35 8.71 -5.31
CA ARG A 31 -21.96 9.83 -4.58
C ARG A 31 -21.46 9.71 -3.16
N ILE A 32 -20.23 10.17 -2.96
CA ILE A 32 -19.87 10.81 -1.69
C ILE A 32 -21.04 11.77 -1.42
N PRO A 33 -21.77 11.66 -0.28
CA PRO A 33 -22.75 12.67 0.09
C PRO A 33 -21.97 13.96 0.23
N THR A 34 -21.99 14.76 -0.84
CA THR A 34 -21.47 16.11 -0.88
C THR A 34 -22.17 16.81 0.26
N ALA A 35 -21.40 17.41 1.16
CA ALA A 35 -21.85 18.14 2.33
C ALA A 35 -23.24 18.78 2.09
N LEU A 36 -24.28 18.11 2.59
CA LEU A 36 -25.66 18.57 2.47
C LEU A 36 -25.77 19.87 3.25
N ASN A 37 -26.15 20.92 2.53
CA ASN A 37 -26.41 22.27 2.98
C ASN A 37 -26.89 22.37 4.43
N ASN A 38 -26.06 22.96 5.32
CA ASN A 38 -26.39 23.28 6.72
C ASN A 38 -27.76 23.99 6.91
N VAL A 39 -28.32 24.59 5.85
CA VAL A 39 -29.59 25.32 5.87
C VAL A 39 -30.81 24.42 5.63
N GLU A 40 -30.67 23.32 4.89
CA GLU A 40 -31.79 22.40 4.60
C GLU A 40 -32.07 21.46 5.78
N ASP A 41 -31.00 20.99 6.44
CA ASP A 41 -31.06 20.14 7.64
C ASP A 41 -31.72 20.87 8.84
N TRP A 42 -31.42 22.16 9.00
CA TRP A 42 -32.02 22.98 10.06
C TRP A 42 -33.54 23.17 9.88
N LYS A 43 -34.01 23.42 8.64
CA LYS A 43 -35.46 23.61 8.38
C LYS A 43 -36.25 22.34 8.64
N GLU A 44 -35.68 21.18 8.35
CA GLU A 44 -36.29 19.88 8.66
C GLU A 44 -36.35 19.64 10.16
N THR A 45 -35.24 19.87 10.86
CA THR A 45 -35.14 19.76 12.32
C THR A 45 -36.16 20.68 13.02
N GLN A 46 -36.31 21.91 12.54
CA GLN A 46 -37.32 22.85 13.03
C GLN A 46 -38.75 22.31 12.90
N ALA A 47 -39.12 21.79 11.73
CA ALA A 47 -40.44 21.22 11.51
C ALA A 47 -40.70 20.01 12.44
N ARG A 48 -39.71 19.13 12.62
CA ARG A 48 -39.84 17.98 13.53
C ARG A 48 -40.05 18.40 14.98
N LEU A 49 -39.35 19.44 15.45
CA LEU A 49 -39.50 19.95 16.82
C LEU A 49 -40.89 20.53 17.10
N ILE A 50 -41.41 21.39 16.21
CA ILE A 50 -42.72 22.03 16.42
C ILE A 50 -43.88 21.03 16.36
N TYR A 51 -43.81 20.02 15.48
CA TYR A 51 -44.83 18.97 15.39
C TYR A 51 -44.69 17.92 16.50
N GLY A 52 -43.46 17.61 16.94
CA GLY A 52 -43.22 16.70 18.06
C GLY A 52 -43.88 17.16 19.36
N ASN A 53 -43.89 18.48 19.62
CA ASN A 53 -44.47 19.07 20.82
C ASN A 53 -45.94 19.53 20.64
N ALA A 54 -46.50 19.43 19.43
CA ALA A 54 -47.82 19.96 19.11
C ALA A 54 -48.98 19.38 19.94
N PRO A 55 -49.03 18.06 20.26
CA PRO A 55 -50.14 17.47 21.00
C PRO A 55 -50.39 18.11 22.38
N ILE A 56 -49.32 18.56 23.05
CA ILE A 56 -49.41 19.22 24.36
C ILE A 56 -50.28 20.49 24.24
N THR A 57 -50.08 21.27 23.18
CA THR A 57 -50.86 22.50 22.94
C THR A 57 -52.31 22.19 22.57
N PHE A 58 -52.58 21.06 21.92
CA PHE A 58 -53.94 20.68 21.53
C PHE A 58 -54.80 20.35 22.74
N VAL A 59 -54.25 19.56 23.68
CA VAL A 59 -54.91 19.24 24.95
C VAL A 59 -55.12 20.52 25.77
N GLY A 60 -54.09 21.37 25.89
CA GLY A 60 -54.21 22.65 26.60
C GLY A 60 -55.33 23.54 26.06
N ASN A 61 -55.46 23.67 24.74
CA ASN A 61 -56.53 24.43 24.10
C ASN A 61 -57.92 23.91 24.48
N LEU A 62 -58.15 22.60 24.42
CA LEU A 62 -59.46 22.02 24.73
C LEU A 62 -59.81 22.11 26.22
N VAL A 63 -58.84 21.84 27.10
CA VAL A 63 -59.05 21.89 28.57
C VAL A 63 -59.35 23.32 29.01
N ILE A 64 -58.50 24.28 28.65
CA ILE A 64 -58.65 25.69 29.06
C ILE A 64 -59.87 26.32 28.36
N GLY A 65 -60.11 25.99 27.09
CA GLY A 65 -61.30 26.43 26.36
C GLY A 65 -62.60 25.93 26.97
N SER A 66 -62.65 24.66 27.38
CA SER A 66 -63.84 24.09 28.05
C SER A 66 -64.06 24.73 29.42
N ALA A 67 -63.01 24.95 30.20
CA ALA A 67 -63.09 25.64 31.49
C ALA A 67 -63.61 27.08 31.34
N LEU A 68 -63.16 27.80 30.30
CA LEU A 68 -63.64 29.16 29.99
C LEU A 68 -65.14 29.16 29.66
N VAL A 69 -65.61 28.21 28.85
CA VAL A 69 -67.05 28.08 28.50
C VAL A 69 -67.89 27.78 29.73
N THR A 70 -67.42 26.91 30.63
CA THR A 70 -68.13 26.62 31.89
C THR A 70 -68.24 27.86 32.77
N LEU A 71 -67.17 28.66 32.89
CA LEU A 71 -67.18 29.90 33.65
C LEU A 71 -68.17 30.92 33.06
N CYS A 72 -68.20 31.04 31.73
CA CYS A 72 -69.03 32.02 31.03
C CYS A 72 -70.48 31.58 30.80
N TRP A 73 -70.87 30.37 31.23
CA TRP A 73 -72.13 29.72 30.85
C TRP A 73 -73.39 30.52 31.19
N ASN A 74 -73.32 31.31 32.27
CA ASN A 74 -74.43 32.12 32.78
C ASN A 74 -74.32 33.60 32.42
N THR A 75 -73.17 34.05 31.90
CA THR A 75 -72.88 35.47 31.62
C THR A 75 -72.88 35.80 30.13
N VAL A 76 -72.56 34.82 29.27
CA VAL A 76 -72.44 34.99 27.81
C VAL A 76 -73.52 34.16 27.10
N PRO A 77 -74.10 34.65 25.98
CA PRO A 77 -75.07 33.88 25.20
C PRO A 77 -74.54 32.49 24.80
N ARG A 78 -75.34 31.45 25.07
CA ARG A 78 -74.94 30.04 24.83
C ARG A 78 -74.61 29.75 23.36
N GLU A 79 -75.27 30.44 22.44
CA GLU A 79 -75.00 30.34 21.01
C GLU A 79 -73.58 30.80 20.67
N LEU A 80 -73.14 31.92 21.26
CA LEU A 80 -71.79 32.45 21.07
C LEU A 80 -70.72 31.53 21.67
N LEU A 81 -70.97 30.99 22.87
CA LEU A 81 -70.08 30.01 23.51
C LEU A 81 -69.97 28.72 22.69
N GLY A 82 -71.09 28.20 22.19
CA GLY A 82 -71.13 27.00 21.35
C GLY A 82 -70.39 27.19 20.03
N MET A 83 -70.61 28.33 19.35
CA MET A 83 -69.89 28.69 18.13
C MET A 83 -68.38 28.80 18.35
N TRP A 84 -67.98 29.47 19.44
CA TRP A 84 -66.57 29.67 19.76
C TRP A 84 -65.86 28.36 20.13
N LEU A 85 -66.47 27.53 20.98
CA LEU A 85 -65.92 26.23 21.35
C LEU A 85 -65.86 25.28 20.14
N GLY A 86 -66.88 25.33 19.27
CA GLY A 86 -66.90 24.62 18.00
C GLY A 86 -65.75 25.04 17.09
N ALA A 87 -65.51 26.35 16.94
CA ALA A 87 -64.39 26.90 16.18
C ALA A 87 -63.04 26.46 16.76
N LEU A 88 -62.85 26.54 18.09
CA LEU A 88 -61.64 26.10 18.76
C LEU A 88 -61.39 24.60 18.53
N THR A 89 -62.41 23.78 18.72
CA THR A 89 -62.36 22.32 18.49
C THR A 89 -62.01 22.00 17.04
N LEU A 90 -62.60 22.72 16.07
CA LEU A 90 -62.28 22.57 14.66
C LEU A 90 -60.80 22.90 14.37
N THR A 91 -60.25 23.98 14.95
CA THR A 91 -58.82 24.28 14.78
C THR A 91 -57.93 23.18 15.36
N VAL A 92 -58.30 22.59 16.51
CA VAL A 92 -57.55 21.47 17.11
C VAL A 92 -57.62 20.23 16.22
N ILE A 93 -58.78 19.87 15.68
CA ILE A 93 -58.94 18.72 14.77
C ILE A 93 -58.09 18.92 13.51
N LEU A 94 -58.18 20.08 12.86
CA LEU A 94 -57.39 20.37 11.65
C LEU A 94 -55.90 20.31 11.92
N ARG A 95 -55.44 20.79 13.07
CA ARG A 95 -54.03 20.73 13.47
C ARG A 95 -53.58 19.33 13.84
N ALA A 96 -54.43 18.52 14.46
CA ALA A 96 -54.16 17.11 14.71
C ALA A 96 -54.06 16.31 13.39
N LEU A 97 -54.91 16.61 12.40
CA LEU A 97 -54.81 16.03 11.06
C LEU A 97 -53.52 16.45 10.34
N LEU A 98 -53.09 17.70 10.49
CA LEU A 98 -51.80 18.17 9.96
C LEU A 98 -50.63 17.47 10.63
N ASP A 99 -50.65 17.30 11.96
CA ASP A 99 -49.63 16.55 12.70
C ASP A 99 -49.57 15.08 12.27
N PHE A 100 -50.73 14.44 12.13
CA PHE A 100 -50.84 13.08 11.63
C PHE A 100 -50.30 12.94 10.20
N ARG A 101 -50.62 13.88 9.30
CA ARG A 101 -50.09 13.89 7.94
C ARG A 101 -48.59 14.13 7.90
N PHE A 102 -48.07 15.05 8.70
CA PHE A 102 -46.64 15.31 8.82
C PHE A 102 -45.91 14.02 9.22
N LYS A 103 -46.33 13.37 10.31
CA LYS A 103 -45.71 12.11 10.78
C LYS A 103 -45.72 10.99 9.75
N ARG A 104 -46.68 10.97 8.80
CA ARG A 104 -46.72 10.01 7.69
C ARG A 104 -45.94 10.41 6.44
N GLN A 105 -45.74 11.70 6.17
CA GLN A 105 -45.21 12.21 4.89
C GLN A 105 -43.87 12.96 4.98
N VAL A 106 -43.26 13.02 6.17
CA VAL A 106 -41.99 13.73 6.43
C VAL A 106 -40.87 13.41 5.43
N ILE A 107 -40.84 12.19 4.88
CA ILE A 107 -39.76 11.72 4.00
C ILE A 107 -39.83 12.32 2.57
N LEU A 108 -40.97 12.89 2.15
CA LEU A 108 -41.24 13.17 0.73
C LEU A 108 -41.43 14.65 0.35
N THR A 109 -41.33 15.60 1.28
CA THR A 109 -41.76 17.00 1.03
C THR A 109 -40.82 18.07 1.59
N LYS A 110 -40.78 19.24 0.94
CA LYS A 110 -39.93 20.38 1.34
C LYS A 110 -40.25 20.82 2.79
N PRO A 111 -39.28 20.80 3.72
CA PRO A 111 -39.54 20.99 5.16
C PRO A 111 -40.12 22.36 5.52
N GLY A 112 -39.76 23.42 4.78
CA GLY A 112 -40.27 24.77 5.02
C GLY A 112 -41.79 24.94 4.82
N ARG A 113 -42.44 24.08 4.02
CA ARG A 113 -43.91 24.14 3.81
C ARG A 113 -44.66 23.70 5.06
N TRP A 114 -44.18 22.67 5.76
CA TRP A 114 -44.80 22.18 6.99
C TRP A 114 -44.70 23.18 8.13
N SER A 115 -43.55 23.84 8.29
CA SER A 115 -43.40 24.93 9.27
C SER A 115 -44.36 26.09 9.02
N LEU A 116 -44.57 26.46 7.76
CA LEU A 116 -45.53 27.49 7.39
C LEU A 116 -46.98 27.06 7.68
N LEU A 117 -47.37 25.84 7.30
CA LEU A 117 -48.71 25.30 7.59
C LEU A 117 -48.99 25.23 9.10
N PHE A 118 -47.98 24.85 9.89
CA PHE A 118 -48.08 24.88 11.34
C PHE A 118 -48.31 26.30 11.88
N ALA A 119 -47.58 27.29 11.37
CA ALA A 119 -47.75 28.69 11.76
C ALA A 119 -49.12 29.27 11.36
N ILE A 120 -49.64 28.90 10.18
CA ILE A 120 -51.01 29.27 9.77
C ILE A 120 -52.02 28.64 10.75
N GLY A 121 -51.85 27.37 11.10
CA GLY A 121 -52.69 26.72 12.13
C GLY A 121 -52.61 27.43 13.49
N ALA A 122 -51.41 27.88 13.89
CA ALA A 122 -51.19 28.67 15.09
C ALA A 122 -51.90 30.03 15.03
N ALA A 123 -51.89 30.69 13.88
CA ALA A 123 -52.62 31.94 13.64
C ALA A 123 -54.14 31.77 13.67
N CYS A 124 -54.67 30.68 13.13
CA CYS A 124 -56.09 30.36 13.24
C CYS A 124 -56.50 30.14 14.71
N THR A 125 -55.74 29.33 15.45
CA THR A 125 -56.02 29.11 16.89
C THR A 125 -55.89 30.41 17.69
N GLY A 126 -54.87 31.22 17.41
CA GLY A 126 -54.68 32.52 18.06
C GLY A 126 -55.82 33.50 17.77
N SER A 127 -56.32 33.54 16.54
CA SER A 127 -57.49 34.35 16.16
C SER A 127 -58.77 33.91 16.87
N VAL A 128 -59.00 32.59 17.02
CA VAL A 128 -60.14 32.08 17.81
C VAL A 128 -60.03 32.55 19.26
N TRP A 129 -58.85 32.45 19.87
CA TRP A 129 -58.61 32.97 21.21
C TRP A 129 -58.76 34.51 21.30
N GLY A 130 -58.33 35.26 20.30
CA GLY A 130 -58.55 36.71 20.23
C GLY A 130 -60.03 37.10 20.12
N ALA A 131 -60.86 36.25 19.53
CA ALA A 131 -62.31 36.45 19.46
C ALA A 131 -63.01 36.33 20.83
N THR A 132 -62.32 35.90 21.89
CA THR A 132 -62.87 35.94 23.27
C THR A 132 -63.21 37.36 23.73
N VAL A 133 -62.66 38.39 23.08
CA VAL A 133 -63.08 39.79 23.30
C VAL A 133 -64.58 39.99 23.02
N LEU A 134 -65.20 39.18 22.15
CA LEU A 134 -66.65 39.24 21.92
C LEU A 134 -67.45 38.80 23.15
N PHE A 135 -66.87 38.00 24.05
CA PHE A 135 -67.51 37.64 25.32
C PHE A 135 -67.58 38.87 26.24
N LEU A 136 -66.61 39.75 26.14
CA LEU A 136 -66.48 40.99 26.92
C LEU A 136 -67.37 42.13 26.42
N ALA A 137 -68.16 41.90 25.37
CA ALA A 137 -69.15 42.86 24.88
C ALA A 137 -70.44 42.88 25.74
N GLY A 138 -70.64 41.90 26.62
CA GLY A 138 -71.66 41.94 27.68
C GLY A 138 -71.15 42.57 28.97
N ASP A 139 -72.04 42.83 29.94
CA ASP A 139 -71.68 43.24 31.31
C ASP A 139 -71.08 42.03 32.07
N VAL A 140 -69.85 41.67 31.72
CA VAL A 140 -69.13 40.56 32.34
C VAL A 140 -68.37 41.05 33.57
N ASP A 141 -68.33 40.22 34.61
CA ASP A 141 -67.63 40.52 35.84
C ASP A 141 -66.08 40.54 35.67
N MET A 142 -65.41 41.23 36.59
CA MET A 142 -63.94 41.34 36.59
C MET A 142 -63.25 39.98 36.74
N MET A 143 -63.92 39.00 37.36
CA MET A 143 -63.39 37.64 37.53
C MET A 143 -63.24 36.93 36.19
N THR A 144 -64.22 37.02 35.29
CA THR A 144 -64.13 36.42 33.95
C THR A 144 -63.09 37.11 33.08
N VAL A 145 -62.98 38.45 33.15
CA VAL A 145 -61.93 39.22 32.44
C VAL A 145 -60.54 38.74 32.87
N ASN A 146 -60.30 38.63 34.18
CA ASN A 146 -59.04 38.15 34.72
C ASN A 146 -58.75 36.70 34.30
N PHE A 147 -59.76 35.83 34.26
CA PHE A 147 -59.60 34.45 33.82
C PHE A 147 -59.20 34.36 32.34
N ILE A 148 -59.76 35.20 31.47
CA ILE A 148 -59.37 35.28 30.05
C ILE A 148 -57.91 35.72 29.92
N ILE A 149 -57.49 36.76 30.65
CA ILE A 149 -56.10 37.25 30.64
C ILE A 149 -55.13 36.16 31.10
N VAL A 150 -55.42 35.48 32.21
CA VAL A 150 -54.57 34.40 32.75
C VAL A 150 -54.52 33.22 31.79
N SER A 151 -55.66 32.84 31.19
CA SER A 151 -55.73 31.77 30.20
C SER A 151 -54.89 32.08 28.96
N LEU A 152 -55.03 33.29 28.41
CA LEU A 152 -54.26 33.75 27.26
C LEU A 152 -52.76 33.86 27.55
N ALA A 153 -52.38 34.33 28.75
CA ALA A 153 -51.00 34.34 29.19
C ALA A 153 -50.43 32.91 29.33
N GLY A 154 -51.17 31.98 29.93
CA GLY A 154 -50.77 30.57 30.03
C GLY A 154 -50.58 29.92 28.65
N MET A 155 -51.53 30.13 27.75
CA MET A 155 -51.48 29.61 26.38
C MET A 155 -50.35 30.23 25.55
N SER A 156 -50.10 31.54 25.71
CA SER A 156 -48.98 32.25 25.07
C SER A 156 -47.62 31.74 25.55
N ALA A 157 -47.46 31.53 26.87
CA ALA A 157 -46.25 30.93 27.42
C ALA A 157 -46.03 29.50 26.93
N ALA A 158 -47.11 28.69 26.86
CA ALA A 158 -47.05 27.35 26.29
C ALA A 158 -46.62 27.37 24.82
N ALA A 159 -47.15 28.30 24.00
CA ALA A 159 -46.75 28.46 22.61
C ALA A 159 -45.24 28.78 22.45
N VAL A 160 -44.67 29.62 23.32
CA VAL A 160 -43.23 29.90 23.35
C VAL A 160 -42.44 28.63 23.68
N ALA A 161 -42.85 27.86 24.68
CA ALA A 161 -42.16 26.65 25.11
C ALA A 161 -42.21 25.52 24.05
N THR A 162 -43.37 25.30 23.43
CA THR A 162 -43.56 24.18 22.49
C THR A 162 -43.17 24.52 21.05
N SER A 163 -43.27 25.78 20.66
CA SER A 163 -43.09 26.23 19.28
C SER A 163 -42.02 27.32 19.12
N GLY A 164 -41.26 27.61 20.17
CA GLY A 164 -40.17 28.61 20.16
C GLY A 164 -39.03 28.33 19.18
N SER A 165 -38.91 27.11 18.67
CA SER A 165 -37.95 26.78 17.59
C SER A 165 -38.32 27.44 16.25
N TYR A 166 -39.56 27.92 16.07
CA TYR A 166 -40.04 28.60 14.87
C TYR A 166 -40.86 29.85 15.22
N LEU A 167 -40.18 31.01 15.19
CA LEU A 167 -40.75 32.31 15.59
C LEU A 167 -42.10 32.67 14.91
N PRO A 168 -42.32 32.42 13.60
CA PRO A 168 -43.61 32.73 12.97
C PRO A 168 -44.79 31.96 13.56
N ALA A 169 -44.60 30.77 14.14
CA ALA A 169 -45.68 30.05 14.80
C ALA A 169 -46.05 30.67 16.16
N VAL A 170 -45.05 31.12 16.92
CA VAL A 170 -45.28 31.81 18.21
C VAL A 170 -45.97 33.14 17.98
N LEU A 171 -45.45 33.97 17.07
CA LEU A 171 -46.06 35.25 16.73
C LEU A 171 -47.43 35.05 16.09
N GLY A 172 -47.57 34.02 15.25
CA GLY A 172 -48.83 33.62 14.65
C GLY A 172 -49.91 33.38 15.71
N PHE A 173 -49.60 32.71 16.82
CA PHE A 173 -50.55 32.55 17.91
C PHE A 173 -50.71 33.82 18.77
N ASN A 174 -49.60 34.38 19.28
CA ASN A 174 -49.63 35.43 20.30
C ASN A 174 -50.21 36.77 19.81
N VAL A 175 -49.90 37.18 18.57
CA VAL A 175 -50.35 38.48 18.04
C VAL A 175 -51.88 38.53 17.92
N PRO A 176 -52.55 37.64 17.16
CA PRO A 176 -54.01 37.68 17.05
C PRO A 176 -54.73 37.27 18.35
N ALA A 177 -54.08 36.57 19.28
CA ALA A 177 -54.68 36.25 20.58
C ALA A 177 -54.65 37.42 21.57
N LEU A 178 -53.55 38.19 21.63
CA LEU A 178 -53.32 39.21 22.65
C LEU A 178 -53.65 40.63 22.18
N VAL A 179 -53.46 40.95 20.90
CA VAL A 179 -53.69 42.32 20.39
C VAL A 179 -55.16 42.73 20.49
N PRO A 180 -56.16 41.90 20.12
CA PRO A 180 -57.56 42.27 20.31
C PRO A 180 -57.90 42.56 21.77
N LEU A 181 -57.35 41.77 22.70
CA LEU A 181 -57.56 41.96 24.14
C LEU A 181 -56.95 43.29 24.61
N ALA A 182 -55.72 43.60 24.19
CA ALA A 182 -55.11 44.90 24.50
C ALA A 182 -55.94 46.08 23.97
N MET A 183 -56.45 45.98 22.74
CA MET A 183 -57.30 47.01 22.13
C MET A 183 -58.62 47.20 22.88
N TYR A 184 -59.25 46.10 23.33
CA TYR A 184 -60.43 46.16 24.18
C TYR A 184 -60.14 46.96 25.47
N HIS A 185 -59.03 46.65 26.16
CA HIS A 185 -58.64 47.38 27.36
C HIS A 185 -58.33 48.87 27.07
N PHE A 186 -57.75 49.23 25.93
CA PHE A 186 -57.58 50.65 25.60
C PHE A 186 -58.91 51.38 25.36
N SER A 187 -59.96 50.68 24.93
CA SER A 187 -61.29 51.25 24.71
C SER A 187 -62.09 51.49 26.00
N GLY A 188 -61.71 50.87 27.13
CA GLY A 188 -62.48 50.90 28.39
C GLY A 188 -62.45 52.20 29.20
N GLY A 189 -61.65 53.20 28.80
CA GLY A 189 -61.67 54.56 29.36
C GLY A 189 -61.16 54.76 30.79
N SER A 190 -60.93 53.69 31.59
CA SER A 190 -60.38 53.79 32.95
C SER A 190 -58.85 53.69 32.99
N SER A 191 -58.24 54.25 34.04
CA SER A 191 -56.78 54.14 34.26
C SER A 191 -56.32 52.68 34.43
N VAL A 192 -57.13 51.84 35.06
CA VAL A 192 -56.86 50.40 35.24
C VAL A 192 -56.87 49.68 33.89
N HIS A 193 -57.86 49.97 33.04
CA HIS A 193 -57.94 49.38 31.70
C HIS A 193 -56.76 49.81 30.82
N ALA A 194 -56.33 51.08 30.87
CA ALA A 194 -55.14 51.54 30.16
C ALA A 194 -53.85 50.80 30.59
N VAL A 195 -53.66 50.59 31.89
CA VAL A 195 -52.51 49.85 32.43
C VAL A 195 -52.54 48.38 31.98
N MET A 196 -53.70 47.73 31.99
CA MET A 196 -53.84 46.35 31.50
C MET A 196 -53.49 46.22 30.01
N GLY A 197 -53.93 47.16 29.17
CA GLY A 197 -53.59 47.18 27.74
C GLY A 197 -52.08 47.27 27.51
N VAL A 198 -51.39 48.15 28.25
CA VAL A 198 -49.92 48.27 28.20
C VAL A 198 -49.25 46.98 28.68
N MET A 199 -49.69 46.40 29.79
CA MET A 199 -49.13 45.14 30.30
C MET A 199 -49.25 43.98 29.31
N ILE A 200 -50.38 43.86 28.59
CA ILE A 200 -50.57 42.83 27.56
C ILE A 200 -49.59 43.02 26.39
N LEU A 201 -49.37 44.27 25.95
CA LEU A 201 -48.38 44.56 24.91
C LEU A 201 -46.94 44.31 25.39
N CYS A 202 -46.60 44.70 26.62
CA CYS A 202 -45.30 44.36 27.23
C CYS A 202 -45.11 42.84 27.31
N TYR A 203 -46.14 42.10 27.69
CA TYR A 203 -46.12 40.65 27.74
C TYR A 203 -45.93 40.02 26.35
N LEU A 204 -46.55 40.57 25.29
CA LEU A 204 -46.31 40.17 23.91
C LEU A 204 -44.84 40.38 23.49
N LEU A 205 -44.24 41.52 23.87
CA LEU A 205 -42.82 41.79 23.59
C LEU A 205 -41.89 40.83 24.35
N VAL A 206 -42.17 40.57 25.62
CA VAL A 206 -41.40 39.63 26.46
C VAL A 206 -41.47 38.21 25.87
N THR A 207 -42.65 37.75 25.47
CA THR A 207 -42.83 36.41 24.88
C THR A 207 -42.17 36.31 23.50
N ALA A 208 -42.20 37.37 22.68
CA ALA A 208 -41.43 37.43 21.44
C ALA A 208 -39.92 37.34 21.70
N ARG A 209 -39.40 38.06 22.71
CA ARG A 209 -37.98 38.00 23.08
C ARG A 209 -37.59 36.61 23.60
N LEU A 210 -38.40 36.01 24.47
CA LEU A 210 -38.19 34.64 24.95
C LEU A 210 -38.17 33.64 23.78
N ALA A 211 -39.08 33.76 22.83
CA ALA A 211 -39.09 32.91 21.63
C ALA A 211 -37.81 33.06 20.80
N THR A 212 -37.25 34.27 20.67
CA THR A 212 -35.95 34.45 19.99
C THR A 212 -34.81 33.75 20.72
N ASN A 213 -34.78 33.78 22.05
CA ASN A 213 -33.75 33.12 22.86
C ASN A 213 -33.87 31.60 22.81
N VAL A 214 -35.09 31.07 22.86
CA VAL A 214 -35.37 29.63 22.73
C VAL A 214 -34.90 29.13 21.36
N ARG A 215 -35.19 29.88 20.29
CA ARG A 215 -34.72 29.57 18.93
C ARG A 215 -33.20 29.47 18.83
N SER A 216 -32.47 30.44 19.40
CA SER A 216 -30.99 30.44 19.34
C SER A 216 -30.38 29.30 20.16
N SER A 217 -30.98 28.95 21.29
CA SER A 217 -30.54 27.82 22.12
C SER A 217 -30.68 26.48 21.36
N PHE A 218 -31.83 26.23 20.74
CA PHE A 218 -32.05 25.01 19.94
C PHE A 218 -31.12 24.93 18.73
N ALA A 219 -30.85 26.06 18.06
CA ALA A 219 -29.90 26.09 16.93
C ALA A 219 -28.50 25.68 17.37
N SER A 220 -28.03 26.22 18.50
CA SER A 220 -26.70 25.92 19.05
C SER A 220 -26.56 24.45 19.46
N GLN A 221 -27.57 23.88 20.14
CA GLN A 221 -27.55 22.47 20.53
C GLN A 221 -27.57 21.52 19.33
N SER A 222 -28.36 21.83 18.30
CA SER A 222 -28.43 21.01 17.09
C SER A 222 -27.10 21.02 16.35
N GLN A 223 -26.49 22.20 16.19
CA GLN A 223 -25.20 22.33 15.51
C GLN A 223 -24.09 21.55 16.24
N MET A 224 -24.01 21.67 17.56
CA MET A 224 -23.02 20.95 18.36
C MET A 224 -23.15 19.42 18.23
N LYS A 225 -24.38 18.88 18.22
CA LYS A 225 -24.62 17.44 17.99
C LYS A 225 -24.17 17.01 16.59
N THR A 226 -24.46 17.81 15.57
CA THR A 226 -24.03 17.52 14.19
C THR A 226 -22.51 17.58 14.05
N GLU A 227 -21.86 18.57 14.67
CA GLU A 227 -20.39 18.68 14.68
C GLU A 227 -19.74 17.49 15.38
N LEU A 228 -20.25 17.06 16.53
CA LEU A 228 -19.78 15.86 17.23
C LEU A 228 -19.98 14.59 16.39
N ALA A 229 -21.14 14.43 15.74
CA ALA A 229 -21.41 13.31 14.86
C ALA A 229 -20.45 13.30 13.66
N LYS A 230 -20.21 14.46 13.05
CA LYS A 230 -19.27 14.62 11.94
C LYS A 230 -17.84 14.30 12.37
N LEU A 231 -17.39 14.84 13.51
CA LEU A 231 -16.08 14.55 14.06
C LEU A 231 -15.90 13.06 14.34
N SER A 232 -16.90 12.42 14.96
CA SER A 232 -16.91 10.97 15.22
C SER A 232 -16.84 10.14 13.93
N GLN A 233 -17.55 10.54 12.89
CA GLN A 233 -17.51 9.86 11.59
C GLN A 233 -16.17 10.07 10.88
N THR A 234 -15.65 11.30 10.86
CA THR A 234 -14.31 11.60 10.31
C THR A 234 -13.24 10.77 11.03
N TYR A 235 -13.32 10.69 12.36
CA TYR A 235 -12.42 9.89 13.18
C TYR A 235 -12.46 8.41 12.81
N ARG A 236 -13.65 7.80 12.72
CA ARG A 236 -13.81 6.40 12.26
C ARG A 236 -13.22 6.19 10.87
N GLY A 237 -13.51 7.10 9.93
CA GLY A 237 -13.01 7.02 8.56
C GLY A 237 -11.48 7.07 8.47
N ILE A 238 -10.80 7.84 9.33
CA ILE A 238 -9.34 7.85 9.40
C ILE A 238 -8.83 6.49 9.91
N LEU A 239 -9.37 5.99 11.03
CA LEU A 239 -8.91 4.74 11.64
C LEU A 239 -9.17 3.49 10.78
N GLU A 240 -10.22 3.49 9.96
CA GLU A 240 -10.53 2.37 9.05
C GLU A 240 -9.60 2.33 7.82
N ASN A 241 -9.02 3.47 7.42
CA ASN A 241 -8.25 3.55 6.18
C ASN A 241 -6.74 3.65 6.41
N VAL A 242 -6.31 4.26 7.52
CA VAL A 242 -4.89 4.32 7.89
C VAL A 242 -4.49 2.94 8.43
N PRO A 243 -3.37 2.35 7.97
CA PRO A 243 -2.84 1.09 8.50
C PRO A 243 -2.19 1.36 9.87
N ALA A 244 -3.02 1.75 10.83
CA ALA A 244 -2.65 2.02 12.20
C ALA A 244 -3.66 1.36 13.14
N LEU A 245 -3.24 1.15 14.38
CA LEU A 245 -4.14 0.87 15.47
C LEU A 245 -4.03 1.98 16.52
N LEU A 246 -5.17 2.33 17.10
CA LEU A 246 -5.26 3.16 18.27
C LEU A 246 -5.72 2.27 19.42
N TYR A 247 -4.99 2.29 20.52
CA TYR A 247 -5.40 1.59 21.73
C TYR A 247 -5.21 2.46 22.95
N GLN A 248 -5.96 2.14 23.99
CA GLN A 248 -5.96 2.81 25.27
C GLN A 248 -5.59 1.77 26.31
N ILE A 249 -4.74 2.15 27.24
CA ILE A 249 -4.37 1.32 28.39
C ILE A 249 -4.74 2.02 29.68
N ASP A 250 -5.18 1.29 30.69
CA ASP A 250 -5.41 1.81 32.04
C ASP A 250 -4.08 1.92 32.84
N SER A 251 -4.18 2.37 34.08
CA SER A 251 -3.06 2.48 35.03
C SER A 251 -2.39 1.14 35.36
N ASN A 252 -3.05 0.02 35.08
CA ASN A 252 -2.52 -1.33 35.27
C ASN A 252 -1.93 -1.92 33.96
N GLY A 253 -1.96 -1.17 32.86
CA GLY A 253 -1.48 -1.61 31.55
C GLY A 253 -2.47 -2.53 30.80
N LEU A 254 -3.73 -2.60 31.22
CA LEU A 254 -4.78 -3.35 30.53
C LEU A 254 -5.37 -2.52 29.40
N ILE A 255 -5.60 -3.13 28.24
CA ILE A 255 -6.21 -2.46 27.10
C ILE A 255 -7.69 -2.20 27.38
N THR A 256 -8.11 -0.94 27.46
CA THR A 256 -9.51 -0.54 27.69
C THR A 256 -10.27 -0.27 26.40
N GLY A 257 -9.55 0.01 25.32
CA GLY A 257 -10.11 0.15 23.98
C GLY A 257 -9.02 -0.07 22.94
N CYS A 258 -9.36 -0.72 21.83
CA CYS A 258 -8.45 -0.90 20.71
C CYS A 258 -9.25 -0.89 19.40
N ARG A 259 -8.82 -0.10 18.43
CA ARG A 259 -9.49 0.08 17.14
C ARG A 259 -8.50 0.38 16.03
N GLY A 260 -8.88 0.05 14.81
CA GLY A 260 -8.17 0.44 13.59
C GLY A 260 -7.69 -0.74 12.77
N LYS A 261 -7.28 -0.45 11.53
CA LYS A 261 -6.92 -1.47 10.54
C LYS A 261 -5.69 -2.29 10.94
N GLY A 262 -4.83 -1.79 11.82
CA GLY A 262 -3.68 -2.53 12.34
C GLY A 262 -4.04 -3.84 13.06
N LEU A 263 -5.26 -3.95 13.60
CA LEU A 263 -5.74 -5.17 14.28
C LEU A 263 -5.75 -6.42 13.39
N SER A 264 -6.09 -6.27 12.10
CA SER A 264 -6.08 -7.41 11.18
C SER A 264 -4.66 -7.94 10.92
N ARG A 265 -3.64 -7.10 11.09
CA ARG A 265 -2.24 -7.50 10.90
C ARG A 265 -1.76 -8.40 12.04
N ILE A 266 -2.14 -8.08 13.28
CA ILE A 266 -1.81 -8.88 14.46
C ILE A 266 -2.75 -10.08 14.65
N GLY A 267 -3.83 -10.19 13.87
CA GLY A 267 -4.76 -11.33 13.93
C GLY A 267 -5.71 -11.30 15.14
N VAL A 268 -5.95 -10.13 15.71
CA VAL A 268 -6.71 -9.97 16.96
C VAL A 268 -7.94 -9.11 16.69
N SER A 269 -9.10 -9.49 17.22
CA SER A 269 -10.32 -8.68 17.13
C SER A 269 -10.35 -7.58 18.20
N GLU A 270 -11.14 -6.52 17.99
CA GLU A 270 -11.33 -5.48 19.02
C GLU A 270 -11.82 -6.06 20.36
N ALA A 271 -12.73 -7.02 20.29
CA ALA A 271 -13.30 -7.68 21.47
C ALA A 271 -12.26 -8.52 22.21
N ASP A 272 -11.35 -9.18 21.48
CA ASP A 272 -10.28 -9.97 22.07
C ASP A 272 -9.18 -9.11 22.66
N ALA A 273 -8.89 -7.95 22.05
CA ALA A 273 -7.86 -7.04 22.55
C ALA A 273 -8.29 -6.37 23.87
N SER A 274 -9.57 -6.04 24.00
CA SER A 274 -10.10 -5.38 25.20
C SER A 274 -9.98 -6.28 26.44
N GLY A 275 -9.45 -5.72 27.53
CA GLY A 275 -9.24 -6.40 28.80
C GLY A 275 -7.97 -7.25 28.89
N ARG A 276 -7.22 -7.41 27.80
CA ARG A 276 -5.90 -8.06 27.84
C ARG A 276 -4.83 -7.08 28.32
N ALA A 277 -3.81 -7.62 28.98
CA ALA A 277 -2.63 -6.82 29.30
C ALA A 277 -1.89 -6.46 28.00
N ALA A 278 -1.53 -5.20 27.82
CA ALA A 278 -0.92 -4.72 26.59
C ALA A 278 0.40 -5.44 26.27
N GLU A 279 1.14 -5.84 27.30
CA GLU A 279 2.35 -6.67 27.19
C GLU A 279 2.14 -8.06 26.59
N GLN A 280 0.93 -8.62 26.65
CA GLN A 280 0.65 -9.92 26.04
C GLN A 280 0.55 -9.82 24.51
N LEU A 281 0.03 -8.69 24.02
CA LEU A 281 -0.08 -8.39 22.59
C LEU A 281 1.21 -7.75 22.06
N PHE A 282 1.87 -6.94 22.89
CA PHE A 282 3.05 -6.18 22.55
C PHE A 282 4.13 -6.34 23.64
N PRO A 283 4.85 -7.47 23.71
CA PRO A 283 5.83 -7.73 24.78
C PRO A 283 6.87 -6.63 24.98
N GLN A 284 7.24 -5.93 23.90
CA GLN A 284 8.22 -4.85 23.91
C GLN A 284 7.73 -3.56 24.62
N ILE A 285 6.45 -3.46 25.00
CA ILE A 285 5.89 -2.30 25.70
C ILE A 285 6.35 -2.19 27.17
N GLN A 286 6.77 -3.32 27.77
CA GLN A 286 7.12 -3.43 29.19
C GLN A 286 7.98 -2.30 29.77
N PRO A 287 9.16 -1.96 29.19
CA PRO A 287 10.01 -0.90 29.74
C PRO A 287 9.41 0.49 29.60
N TYR A 288 8.38 0.66 28.74
CA TYR A 288 7.75 1.94 28.43
C TYR A 288 6.48 2.20 29.26
N LEU A 289 5.81 1.15 29.77
CA LEU A 289 4.59 1.29 30.57
C LEU A 289 4.79 2.21 31.78
N LYS A 290 5.85 2.00 32.57
CA LYS A 290 6.13 2.84 33.75
C LYS A 290 6.44 4.29 33.39
N ARG A 291 7.08 4.52 32.24
CA ARG A 291 7.46 5.85 31.76
C ARG A 291 6.24 6.62 31.29
N VAL A 292 5.39 6.00 30.48
CA VAL A 292 4.16 6.68 29.99
C VAL A 292 3.19 6.96 31.13
N LEU A 293 3.03 6.05 32.08
CA LEU A 293 2.18 6.26 33.25
C LEU A 293 2.73 7.32 34.22
N ALA A 294 4.02 7.67 34.11
CA ALA A 294 4.62 8.78 34.84
C ALA A 294 4.46 10.13 34.11
N GLY A 295 3.75 10.17 32.97
CA GLY A 295 3.52 11.38 32.18
C GLY A 295 4.48 11.57 31.00
N GLU A 296 5.40 10.64 30.74
CA GLU A 296 6.35 10.76 29.64
C GLU A 296 5.72 10.32 28.31
N SER A 297 5.89 11.09 27.24
CA SER A 297 5.55 10.60 25.89
C SER A 297 6.67 9.70 25.38
N VAL A 298 6.35 8.47 25.01
CA VAL A 298 7.33 7.46 24.60
C VAL A 298 7.03 6.91 23.21
N SER A 299 8.08 6.65 22.44
CA SER A 299 7.98 6.02 21.12
C SER A 299 8.92 4.83 21.00
N PHE A 300 8.44 3.72 20.47
CA PHE A 300 9.22 2.48 20.34
C PHE A 300 8.62 1.56 19.27
N GLU A 301 9.41 0.60 18.80
CA GLU A 301 8.95 -0.41 17.86
C GLU A 301 8.46 -1.66 18.57
N THR A 302 7.36 -2.23 18.09
CA THR A 302 6.90 -3.58 18.45
C THR A 302 6.92 -4.45 17.20
N HIS A 303 7.16 -5.74 17.41
CA HIS A 303 7.16 -6.71 16.33
C HIS A 303 6.65 -8.06 16.83
N GLY A 304 6.19 -8.87 15.90
CA GLY A 304 5.72 -10.22 16.18
C GLY A 304 5.34 -10.94 14.90
N GLU A 305 4.64 -12.04 15.07
CA GLU A 305 4.23 -12.92 13.97
C GLU A 305 2.75 -13.26 14.13
N ASN A 306 2.04 -13.35 13.01
CA ASN A 306 0.67 -13.85 12.94
C ASN A 306 0.55 -14.76 11.72
N ASP A 307 0.18 -16.03 11.92
CA ASP A 307 0.05 -17.05 10.87
C ASP A 307 1.25 -17.14 9.91
N GLY A 308 2.48 -17.11 10.42
CA GLY A 308 3.69 -17.15 9.59
C GLY A 308 4.08 -15.81 8.97
N GLN A 309 3.26 -14.76 9.13
CA GLN A 309 3.56 -13.43 8.60
C GLN A 309 4.09 -12.51 9.70
N PRO A 310 5.32 -11.97 9.54
CA PRO A 310 5.87 -11.03 10.50
C PRO A 310 5.21 -9.66 10.31
N TRP A 311 5.06 -8.96 11.42
CA TRP A 311 4.53 -7.60 11.50
C TRP A 311 5.40 -6.71 12.38
N TRP A 312 5.41 -5.41 12.06
CA TRP A 312 6.11 -4.38 12.83
C TRP A 312 5.24 -3.14 12.95
N PHE A 313 5.19 -2.57 14.15
CA PHE A 313 4.52 -1.32 14.43
C PHE A 313 5.47 -0.32 15.09
N GLN A 314 5.42 0.94 14.62
CA GLN A 314 5.98 2.07 15.36
C GLN A 314 4.90 2.61 16.30
N ASN A 315 5.11 2.48 17.60
CA ASN A 315 4.18 2.89 18.64
C ASN A 315 4.55 4.27 19.17
N TYR A 316 3.52 5.08 19.44
CA TYR A 316 3.57 6.36 20.12
C TYR A 316 2.57 6.33 21.26
N LEU A 317 3.06 6.37 22.49
CA LEU A 317 2.25 6.33 23.71
C LEU A 317 2.36 7.67 24.43
N ALA A 318 1.22 8.23 24.80
CA ALA A 318 1.12 9.47 25.55
C ALA A 318 0.16 9.29 26.73
N PHE A 319 0.51 9.89 27.87
CA PHE A 319 -0.33 9.88 29.07
C PHE A 319 -1.66 10.59 28.81
N ASP A 320 -2.75 10.04 29.34
CA ASP A 320 -4.06 10.68 29.27
C ASP A 320 -4.20 11.75 30.36
N ASP A 321 -4.01 13.00 29.98
CA ASP A 321 -4.12 14.15 30.88
C ASP A 321 -5.57 14.50 31.27
N VAL A 322 -6.56 13.99 30.52
CA VAL A 322 -7.98 14.31 30.71
C VAL A 322 -8.62 13.43 31.77
N ASP A 323 -8.52 12.10 31.62
CA ASP A 323 -9.10 11.15 32.57
C ASP A 323 -8.10 10.70 33.67
N ARG A 324 -6.80 11.02 33.52
CA ARG A 324 -5.70 10.62 34.46
C ARG A 324 -5.74 9.15 34.88
N SER A 325 -6.27 8.30 34.01
CA SER A 325 -6.59 6.90 34.30
C SER A 325 -5.72 5.93 33.52
N GLY A 326 -4.83 6.42 32.63
CA GLY A 326 -4.10 5.58 31.70
C GLY A 326 -3.30 6.33 30.64
N ALA A 327 -3.07 5.67 29.50
CA ALA A 327 -2.37 6.23 28.35
C ALA A 327 -3.07 5.89 27.03
N HIS A 328 -2.96 6.80 26.06
CA HIS A 328 -3.38 6.59 24.68
C HIS A 328 -2.18 6.20 23.84
N ALA A 329 -2.39 5.25 22.95
CA ALA A 329 -1.38 4.72 22.08
C ALA A 329 -1.83 4.76 20.63
N PHE A 330 -0.95 5.21 19.76
CA PHE A 330 -1.11 5.18 18.31
C PHE A 330 0.04 4.38 17.72
N ALA A 331 -0.26 3.31 17.01
CA ALA A 331 0.75 2.45 16.40
C ALA A 331 0.56 2.38 14.89
N ILE A 332 1.60 2.75 14.14
CA ILE A 332 1.61 2.76 12.67
C ILE A 332 2.26 1.48 12.16
N ASP A 333 1.63 0.79 11.23
CA ASP A 333 2.21 -0.39 10.57
C ASP A 333 3.41 0.04 9.73
N ILE A 334 4.60 -0.45 10.10
CA ILE A 334 5.85 -0.23 9.37
C ILE A 334 6.37 -1.52 8.73
N THR A 335 5.53 -2.56 8.64
CA THR A 335 5.89 -3.88 8.12
C THR A 335 6.41 -3.81 6.70
N ASP A 336 5.72 -3.10 5.80
CA ASP A 336 6.11 -3.02 4.39
C ASP A 336 7.45 -2.27 4.24
N ARG A 337 7.67 -1.25 5.08
CA ARG A 337 8.96 -0.54 5.15
C ARG A 337 10.07 -1.46 5.63
N ARG A 338 9.86 -2.21 6.73
CA ARG A 338 10.84 -3.16 7.26
C ARG A 338 11.19 -4.26 6.25
N ARG A 339 10.18 -4.82 5.57
CA ARG A 339 10.40 -5.82 4.50
C ARG A 339 11.21 -5.25 3.35
N ALA A 340 10.97 -4.01 2.94
CA ALA A 340 11.77 -3.36 1.90
C ALA A 340 13.21 -3.12 2.35
N GLU A 341 13.43 -2.65 3.58
CA GLU A 341 14.76 -2.47 4.17
C GLU A 341 15.54 -3.79 4.25
N GLU A 342 14.89 -4.87 4.71
CA GLU A 342 15.49 -6.21 4.80
C GLU A 342 15.77 -6.81 3.41
N ALA A 343 14.84 -6.69 2.47
CA ALA A 343 15.03 -7.14 1.09
C ALA A 343 16.20 -6.40 0.42
N PHE A 344 16.30 -5.08 0.63
CA PHE A 344 17.42 -4.29 0.14
C PHE A 344 18.76 -4.75 0.74
N LYS A 345 18.83 -4.95 2.06
CA LYS A 345 20.02 -5.48 2.73
C LYS A 345 20.40 -6.86 2.19
N ARG A 346 19.42 -7.74 1.97
CA ARG A 346 19.64 -9.08 1.42
C ARG A 346 20.21 -9.02 0.01
N VAL A 347 19.61 -8.24 -0.89
CA VAL A 347 20.11 -8.07 -2.26
C VAL A 347 21.50 -7.45 -2.27
N SER A 348 21.77 -6.46 -1.41
CA SER A 348 23.09 -5.87 -1.27
C SER A 348 24.13 -6.88 -0.82
N ALA A 349 23.81 -7.72 0.17
CA ALA A 349 24.70 -8.77 0.66
C ALA A 349 24.92 -9.87 -0.39
N GLU A 350 23.87 -10.30 -1.11
CA GLU A 350 23.98 -11.25 -2.22
C GLU A 350 24.89 -10.70 -3.34
N GLN A 351 24.75 -9.42 -3.71
CA GLN A 351 25.63 -8.78 -4.70
C GLN A 351 27.08 -8.73 -4.25
N GLU A 352 27.35 -8.37 -2.99
CA GLU A 352 28.71 -8.37 -2.44
C GLU A 352 29.33 -9.78 -2.45
N MET A 353 28.57 -10.80 -2.05
CA MET A 353 29.04 -12.20 -2.09
C MET A 353 29.35 -12.67 -3.51
N ILE A 354 28.51 -12.34 -4.50
CA ILE A 354 28.77 -12.70 -5.91
C ILE A 354 30.08 -12.06 -6.38
N LEU A 355 30.26 -10.76 -6.14
CA LEU A 355 31.48 -10.05 -6.54
C LEU A 355 32.73 -10.64 -5.87
N ASP A 356 32.66 -10.97 -4.58
CA ASP A 356 33.81 -11.46 -3.82
C ASP A 356 34.15 -12.94 -4.08
N SER A 357 33.16 -13.74 -4.49
CA SER A 357 33.36 -15.16 -4.86
C SER A 357 33.98 -15.35 -6.24
N ALA A 358 33.99 -14.31 -7.08
CA ALA A 358 34.47 -14.40 -8.45
C ALA A 358 35.99 -14.57 -8.49
N GLU A 359 36.49 -15.62 -9.16
CA GLU A 359 37.92 -15.84 -9.44
C GLU A 359 38.43 -14.99 -10.62
N ILE A 360 37.81 -13.84 -10.83
CA ILE A 360 38.19 -12.83 -11.82
C ILE A 360 38.17 -11.48 -11.13
N GLY A 361 39.12 -10.62 -11.47
CA GLY A 361 39.21 -9.28 -10.89
C GLY A 361 38.11 -8.42 -11.47
N ILE A 362 37.28 -7.80 -10.63
CA ILE A 362 36.21 -6.90 -11.07
C ILE A 362 36.52 -5.53 -10.51
N VAL A 363 36.74 -4.56 -11.41
CA VAL A 363 37.08 -3.18 -11.07
C VAL A 363 36.03 -2.24 -11.67
N PHE A 364 35.43 -1.41 -10.83
CA PHE A 364 34.49 -0.37 -11.23
C PHE A 364 35.19 0.99 -11.25
N LEU A 365 35.17 1.65 -12.40
CA LEU A 365 35.76 2.95 -12.63
C LEU A 365 34.70 4.04 -12.74
N LYS A 366 35.02 5.22 -12.23
CA LYS A 366 34.27 6.45 -12.47
C LYS A 366 35.24 7.62 -12.53
N ASP A 367 35.11 8.46 -13.55
CA ASP A 367 36.00 9.60 -13.83
C ASP A 367 37.48 9.16 -13.94
N GLY A 368 37.73 7.98 -14.52
CA GLY A 368 39.07 7.39 -14.66
C GLY A 368 39.67 6.82 -13.35
N LEU A 369 38.95 6.89 -12.23
CA LEU A 369 39.41 6.43 -10.93
C LEU A 369 38.70 5.15 -10.48
N ILE A 370 39.43 4.28 -9.81
CA ILE A 370 38.87 3.06 -9.21
C ILE A 370 37.96 3.45 -8.04
N ARG A 371 36.68 3.07 -8.11
CA ARG A 371 35.69 3.33 -7.04
C ARG A 371 35.30 2.08 -6.29
N ARG A 372 35.33 0.91 -6.93
CA ARG A 372 35.14 -0.37 -6.27
C ARG A 372 36.00 -1.42 -6.96
N ALA A 373 36.45 -2.41 -6.19
CA ALA A 373 37.26 -3.50 -6.67
C ALA A 373 36.99 -4.72 -5.79
N ASN A 374 36.68 -5.88 -6.38
CA ASN A 374 36.41 -7.10 -5.61
C ASN A 374 37.68 -7.67 -4.96
N ASN A 375 37.53 -8.60 -4.01
CA ASN A 375 38.68 -9.19 -3.31
C ASN A 375 39.69 -9.87 -4.25
N TYR A 376 39.24 -10.47 -5.37
CA TYR A 376 40.16 -11.12 -6.30
C TYR A 376 41.06 -10.10 -7.03
N SER A 377 40.52 -8.96 -7.46
CA SER A 377 41.33 -7.90 -8.09
C SER A 377 42.43 -7.39 -7.16
N GLN A 378 42.13 -7.25 -5.87
CA GLN A 378 43.11 -6.87 -4.84
C GLN A 378 44.22 -7.91 -4.71
N LYS A 379 43.87 -9.21 -4.69
CA LYS A 379 44.82 -10.33 -4.63
C LYS A 379 45.71 -10.38 -5.87
N VAL A 380 45.12 -10.27 -7.07
CA VAL A 380 45.88 -10.30 -8.33
C VAL A 380 46.81 -9.10 -8.42
N PHE A 381 46.33 -7.88 -8.21
CA PHE A 381 47.23 -6.73 -8.32
C PHE A 381 48.18 -6.58 -7.12
N GLY A 382 47.93 -7.26 -5.98
CA GLY A 382 48.74 -7.14 -4.76
C GLY A 382 48.53 -5.82 -4.02
N TRP A 383 47.34 -5.23 -4.13
CA TRP A 383 46.98 -3.98 -3.46
C TRP A 383 46.01 -4.24 -2.31
N GLU A 384 46.13 -3.48 -1.22
CA GLU A 384 45.14 -3.50 -0.15
C GLU A 384 43.83 -2.77 -0.59
N PRO A 385 42.66 -3.19 -0.07
CA PRO A 385 41.36 -2.64 -0.49
C PRO A 385 41.26 -1.11 -0.43
N TRP A 386 41.82 -0.50 0.62
CA TRP A 386 41.81 0.95 0.80
C TRP A 386 42.84 1.70 -0.05
N GLU A 387 43.88 1.02 -0.52
CA GLU A 387 44.93 1.66 -1.33
C GLU A 387 44.54 1.75 -2.79
N LEU A 388 43.78 0.76 -3.29
CA LEU A 388 43.34 0.68 -4.67
C LEU A 388 42.20 1.68 -4.97
N PHE A 389 41.39 2.01 -3.96
CA PHE A 389 40.34 3.03 -4.08
C PHE A 389 40.92 4.41 -4.39
N GLY A 390 40.37 5.06 -5.42
CA GLY A 390 40.79 6.39 -5.87
C GLY A 390 42.06 6.41 -6.70
N GLN A 391 42.68 5.26 -6.99
CA GLN A 391 43.83 5.19 -7.90
C GLN A 391 43.40 5.29 -9.36
N SER A 392 44.30 5.85 -10.18
CA SER A 392 44.22 5.74 -11.64
C SER A 392 44.52 4.30 -12.07
N THR A 393 43.83 3.82 -13.10
CA THR A 393 44.11 2.51 -13.69
C THR A 393 45.47 2.44 -14.38
N GLU A 394 46.09 3.57 -14.72
CA GLU A 394 47.45 3.64 -15.26
C GLU A 394 48.47 2.89 -14.37
N ARG A 395 48.29 2.95 -13.05
CA ARG A 395 49.16 2.26 -12.08
C ARG A 395 49.08 0.73 -12.13
N LEU A 396 48.13 0.17 -12.86
CA LEU A 396 47.96 -1.26 -13.06
C LEU A 396 48.62 -1.76 -14.35
N PHE A 397 49.21 -0.87 -15.15
CA PHE A 397 49.93 -1.21 -16.38
C PHE A 397 51.44 -1.22 -16.14
N ALA A 398 52.15 -2.07 -16.90
CA ALA A 398 53.60 -2.21 -16.80
C ALA A 398 54.37 -1.04 -17.44
N SER A 399 53.75 -0.31 -18.36
CA SER A 399 54.31 0.86 -19.03
C SER A 399 53.22 1.91 -19.28
N PRO A 400 53.54 3.21 -19.18
CA PRO A 400 52.62 4.29 -19.57
C PRO A 400 52.20 4.22 -21.03
N GLU A 401 53.10 3.82 -21.94
CA GLU A 401 52.79 3.66 -23.35
C GLU A 401 51.75 2.55 -23.60
N ASP A 402 51.82 1.46 -22.84
CA ASP A 402 50.85 0.37 -22.90
C ASP A 402 49.46 0.80 -22.41
N TYR A 403 49.41 1.65 -21.38
CA TYR A 403 48.18 2.25 -20.87
C TYR A 403 47.56 3.18 -21.91
N ASP A 404 48.34 4.11 -22.48
CA ASP A 404 47.87 5.05 -23.48
C ASP A 404 47.32 4.33 -24.71
N GLN A 405 48.00 3.26 -25.16
CA GLN A 405 47.50 2.43 -26.24
C GLN A 405 46.17 1.75 -25.86
N ALA A 406 46.10 1.10 -24.70
CA ALA A 406 44.87 0.43 -24.25
C ALA A 406 43.70 1.42 -24.16
N TRP A 407 43.94 2.62 -23.64
CA TRP A 407 42.94 3.65 -23.47
C TRP A 407 42.43 4.18 -24.81
N ASN A 408 43.35 4.47 -25.75
CA ASN A 408 42.99 4.93 -27.10
C ASN A 408 42.22 3.88 -27.91
N GLU A 409 42.46 2.59 -27.68
CA GLU A 409 41.68 1.51 -28.27
C GLU A 409 40.31 1.31 -27.59
N ALA A 410 40.26 1.42 -26.26
CA ALA A 410 39.05 1.15 -25.49
C ALA A 410 37.99 2.26 -25.64
N VAL A 411 38.39 3.53 -25.60
CA VAL A 411 37.45 4.68 -25.57
C VAL A 411 36.46 4.67 -26.75
N PRO A 412 36.87 4.49 -28.02
CA PRO A 412 35.94 4.42 -29.14
C PRO A 412 34.92 3.28 -28.99
N LEU A 413 35.38 2.09 -28.60
CA LEU A 413 34.53 0.91 -28.46
C LEU A 413 33.50 1.08 -27.33
N LEU A 414 33.93 1.58 -26.17
CA LEU A 414 33.06 1.83 -25.03
C LEU A 414 32.00 2.90 -25.32
N THR A 415 32.36 3.94 -26.09
CA THR A 415 31.44 5.00 -26.53
C THR A 415 30.42 4.49 -27.54
N GLU A 416 30.79 3.50 -28.36
CA GLU A 416 29.89 2.79 -29.26
C GLU A 416 29.03 1.72 -28.53
N GLY A 417 29.24 1.50 -27.23
CA GLY A 417 28.56 0.47 -26.45
C GLY A 417 29.02 -0.96 -26.76
N LYS A 418 30.21 -1.12 -27.33
CA LYS A 418 30.85 -2.41 -27.60
C LYS A 418 31.85 -2.76 -26.49
N PRO A 419 31.99 -4.05 -26.14
CA PRO A 419 33.01 -4.47 -25.19
C PRO A 419 34.41 -4.26 -25.78
N TYR A 420 35.33 -3.77 -24.95
CA TYR A 420 36.76 -3.81 -25.25
C TYR A 420 37.36 -5.09 -24.67
N GLN A 421 38.28 -5.71 -25.41
CA GLN A 421 39.02 -6.88 -24.95
C GLN A 421 40.46 -6.79 -25.45
N ARG A 422 41.43 -6.98 -24.54
CA ARG A 422 42.86 -7.07 -24.87
C ARG A 422 43.55 -8.06 -23.95
N GLU A 423 44.51 -8.79 -24.51
CA GLU A 423 45.52 -9.52 -23.74
C GLU A 423 46.81 -8.71 -23.71
N GLY A 424 47.44 -8.59 -22.55
CA GLY A 424 48.67 -7.82 -22.39
C GLY A 424 49.27 -7.96 -21.00
N TYR A 425 50.45 -7.37 -20.81
CA TYR A 425 51.08 -7.33 -19.51
C TYR A 425 50.43 -6.27 -18.63
N MET A 426 50.07 -6.68 -17.42
CA MET A 426 49.67 -5.80 -16.33
C MET A 426 50.71 -5.87 -15.21
N ALA A 427 50.77 -4.85 -14.36
CA ALA A 427 51.71 -4.76 -13.26
C ALA A 427 51.01 -4.94 -11.92
N ARG A 428 51.65 -5.73 -11.04
CA ARG A 428 51.31 -5.79 -9.62
C ARG A 428 51.96 -4.61 -8.87
N LYS A 429 51.53 -4.36 -7.63
CA LYS A 429 52.07 -3.28 -6.77
C LYS A 429 53.59 -3.35 -6.57
N ASP A 430 54.15 -4.55 -6.53
CA ASP A 430 55.59 -4.80 -6.38
C ASP A 430 56.39 -4.59 -7.68
N GLY A 431 55.72 -4.26 -8.79
CA GLY A 431 56.31 -4.08 -10.11
C GLY A 431 56.45 -5.36 -10.94
N SER A 432 56.08 -6.52 -10.40
CA SER A 432 56.06 -7.76 -11.20
C SER A 432 54.98 -7.69 -12.27
N ALA A 433 55.33 -8.15 -13.47
CA ALA A 433 54.40 -8.20 -14.60
C ALA A 433 53.73 -9.58 -14.69
N PHE A 434 52.45 -9.61 -15.06
CA PHE A 434 51.71 -10.83 -15.32
C PHE A 434 50.87 -10.71 -16.59
N TRP A 435 50.59 -11.83 -17.24
CA TRP A 435 49.74 -11.85 -18.43
C TRP A 435 48.28 -11.72 -18.00
N CYS A 436 47.61 -10.70 -18.50
CA CYS A 436 46.22 -10.43 -18.18
C CYS A 436 45.36 -10.39 -19.44
N ARG A 437 44.16 -10.96 -19.36
CA ARG A 437 43.07 -10.69 -20.27
C ARG A 437 42.14 -9.67 -19.61
N ASN A 438 42.11 -8.46 -20.18
CA ASN A 438 41.26 -7.37 -19.73
C ASN A 438 40.01 -7.29 -20.61
N LEU A 439 38.83 -7.27 -20.00
CA LEU A 439 37.56 -6.94 -20.67
C LEU A 439 36.95 -5.69 -20.04
N GLY A 440 36.62 -4.69 -20.84
CA GLY A 440 36.00 -3.45 -20.38
C GLY A 440 34.60 -3.24 -20.99
N ASN A 441 33.65 -2.80 -20.17
CA ASN A 441 32.32 -2.35 -20.60
C ASN A 441 31.91 -1.05 -19.90
N ALA A 442 31.22 -0.17 -20.62
CA ALA A 442 30.58 1.02 -20.04
C ALA A 442 29.20 0.65 -19.48
N ILE A 443 28.83 1.19 -18.31
CA ILE A 443 27.48 1.06 -17.75
C ILE A 443 26.48 1.88 -18.59
N ASP A 444 26.89 3.08 -18.99
CA ASP A 444 26.17 3.94 -19.94
C ASP A 444 27.12 4.37 -21.06
N HIS A 445 26.93 3.82 -22.26
CA HIS A 445 27.76 4.14 -23.43
C HIS A 445 27.66 5.61 -23.86
N LYS A 446 26.58 6.32 -23.50
CA LYS A 446 26.46 7.76 -23.79
C LYS A 446 27.33 8.61 -22.89
N ASN A 447 27.67 8.09 -21.70
CA ASN A 447 28.53 8.75 -20.73
C ASN A 447 29.47 7.73 -20.09
N PRO A 448 30.44 7.16 -20.85
CA PRO A 448 31.31 6.10 -20.34
C PRO A 448 32.08 6.49 -19.07
N GLU A 449 32.32 7.78 -18.85
CA GLU A 449 33.03 8.28 -17.66
C GLU A 449 32.21 8.15 -16.37
N LEU A 450 30.88 8.08 -16.45
CA LEU A 450 30.00 7.93 -15.27
C LEU A 450 30.07 6.53 -14.65
N GLY A 451 30.57 5.54 -15.39
CA GLY A 451 30.72 4.19 -14.87
C GLY A 451 31.21 3.19 -15.92
N GLN A 452 32.30 2.49 -15.61
CA GLN A 452 32.85 1.39 -16.41
C GLN A 452 33.14 0.19 -15.50
N ILE A 453 32.92 -1.02 -16.00
CA ILE A 453 33.28 -2.27 -15.33
C ILE A 453 34.37 -2.94 -16.14
N TRP A 454 35.45 -3.29 -15.45
CA TRP A 454 36.60 -3.98 -16.00
C TRP A 454 36.77 -5.34 -15.34
N LEU A 455 36.92 -6.36 -16.16
CA LEU A 455 37.23 -7.73 -15.77
C LEU A 455 38.71 -7.98 -16.05
N VAL A 456 39.41 -8.52 -15.05
CA VAL A 456 40.86 -8.74 -15.03
C VAL A 456 41.09 -10.21 -14.74
N GLU A 457 41.50 -10.96 -15.75
CA GLU A 457 41.78 -12.39 -15.63
C GLU A 457 43.27 -12.64 -15.80
N ASP A 458 43.92 -13.18 -14.77
CA ASP A 458 45.31 -13.62 -14.86
C ASP A 458 45.37 -14.91 -15.70
N ILE A 459 45.95 -14.82 -16.89
CA ILE A 459 46.08 -15.94 -17.83
C ILE A 459 47.51 -16.49 -17.87
N SER A 460 48.35 -16.14 -16.90
CA SER A 460 49.76 -16.54 -16.86
C SER A 460 49.94 -18.05 -16.83
N GLU A 461 49.17 -18.76 -15.99
CA GLU A 461 49.22 -20.23 -15.90
C GLU A 461 48.79 -20.90 -17.20
N ARG A 462 47.72 -20.40 -17.82
CA ARG A 462 47.23 -20.90 -19.11
C ARG A 462 48.29 -20.73 -20.20
N ARG A 463 48.91 -19.55 -20.30
CA ARG A 463 49.97 -19.28 -21.27
C ARG A 463 51.20 -20.15 -21.04
N GLN A 464 51.57 -20.36 -19.78
CA GLN A 464 52.68 -21.23 -19.43
C GLN A 464 52.41 -22.69 -19.86
N ALA A 465 51.20 -23.20 -19.60
CA ALA A 465 50.81 -24.54 -20.06
C ALA A 465 50.78 -24.65 -21.60
N GLU A 466 50.28 -23.63 -22.30
CA GLU A 466 50.30 -23.58 -23.77
C GLU A 466 51.74 -23.59 -24.33
N LEU A 467 52.65 -22.84 -23.69
CA LEU A 467 54.08 -22.81 -24.05
C LEU A 467 54.76 -24.15 -23.77
N GLU A 468 54.51 -24.77 -22.62
CA GLU A 468 55.04 -26.09 -22.27
C GLU A 468 54.56 -27.17 -23.23
N LEU A 469 53.27 -27.15 -23.61
CA LEU A 469 52.73 -28.04 -24.63
C LEU A 469 53.38 -27.80 -26.00
N ALA A 470 53.55 -26.54 -26.41
CA ALA A 470 54.22 -26.21 -27.67
C ALA A 470 55.68 -26.68 -27.68
N GLN A 471 56.41 -26.50 -26.57
CA GLN A 471 57.79 -26.97 -26.42
C GLN A 471 57.87 -28.50 -26.42
N LEU A 472 56.95 -29.19 -25.75
CA LEU A 472 56.89 -30.64 -25.74
C LEU A 472 56.61 -31.18 -27.15
N ALA A 473 55.65 -30.58 -27.88
CA ALA A 473 55.35 -30.93 -29.26
C ALA A 473 56.57 -30.72 -30.17
N GLN A 474 57.25 -29.58 -30.07
CA GLN A 474 58.46 -29.29 -30.84
C GLN A 474 59.59 -30.27 -30.54
N THR A 475 59.78 -30.61 -29.25
CA THR A 475 60.78 -31.60 -28.82
C THR A 475 60.45 -32.98 -29.37
N PHE A 476 59.18 -33.39 -29.32
CA PHE A 476 58.73 -34.68 -29.83
C PHE A 476 58.92 -34.79 -31.35
N THR A 477 58.54 -33.76 -32.11
CA THR A 477 58.81 -33.69 -33.56
C THR A 477 60.31 -33.80 -33.86
N GLY A 478 61.15 -33.05 -33.15
CA GLY A 478 62.60 -33.10 -33.32
C GLY A 478 63.22 -34.46 -32.99
N ILE A 479 62.65 -35.19 -32.02
CA ILE A 479 63.06 -36.56 -31.69
C ILE A 479 62.65 -37.52 -32.81
N ILE A 480 61.39 -37.54 -33.24
CA ILE A 480 60.90 -38.43 -34.30
C ILE A 480 61.70 -38.27 -35.58
N GLU A 481 61.96 -37.04 -36.01
CA GLU A 481 62.69 -36.76 -37.26
C GLU A 481 64.16 -37.21 -37.22
N ASN A 482 64.75 -37.36 -36.03
CA ASN A 482 66.17 -37.66 -35.87
C ASN A 482 66.49 -39.06 -35.34
N ILE A 483 65.52 -39.82 -34.84
CA ILE A 483 65.74 -41.23 -34.46
C ILE A 483 66.01 -42.06 -35.72
N PRO A 484 67.04 -42.94 -35.73
CA PRO A 484 67.30 -43.89 -36.82
C PRO A 484 66.32 -45.07 -36.80
N ALA A 485 65.02 -44.78 -36.73
CA ALA A 485 63.93 -45.73 -36.76
C ALA A 485 63.08 -45.51 -38.00
N ILE A 486 62.22 -46.48 -38.27
CA ILE A 486 61.21 -46.43 -39.32
C ILE A 486 59.86 -46.48 -38.61
N GLN A 487 59.07 -45.43 -38.78
CA GLN A 487 57.69 -45.39 -38.36
C GLN A 487 56.82 -45.65 -39.59
N PHE A 488 55.89 -46.58 -39.45
CA PHE A 488 54.95 -46.86 -40.52
C PHE A 488 53.55 -47.12 -39.97
N ARG A 489 52.54 -46.70 -40.73
CA ARG A 489 51.14 -47.05 -40.49
C ARG A 489 50.64 -47.83 -41.68
N ILE A 490 49.99 -48.95 -41.42
CA ILE A 490 49.41 -49.83 -42.42
C ILE A 490 47.90 -49.92 -42.23
N ALA A 491 47.17 -50.00 -43.33
CA ALA A 491 45.74 -50.29 -43.33
C ALA A 491 45.50 -51.79 -43.09
N GLU A 492 44.27 -52.17 -42.74
CA GLU A 492 43.88 -53.57 -42.54
C GLU A 492 44.13 -54.46 -43.77
N ASP A 493 44.11 -53.89 -44.98
CA ASP A 493 44.40 -54.59 -46.24
C ASP A 493 45.91 -54.75 -46.52
N GLY A 494 46.77 -54.31 -45.60
CA GLY A 494 48.23 -54.39 -45.68
C GLY A 494 48.88 -53.22 -46.43
N LYS A 495 48.11 -52.24 -46.94
CA LYS A 495 48.68 -51.07 -47.60
C LYS A 495 49.36 -50.12 -46.63
N ILE A 496 50.57 -49.70 -46.95
CA ILE A 496 51.31 -48.71 -46.17
C ILE A 496 50.69 -47.33 -46.41
N GLN A 497 50.12 -46.73 -45.37
CA GLN A 497 49.53 -45.39 -45.39
C GLN A 497 50.55 -44.30 -45.03
N GLU A 498 51.42 -44.59 -44.07
CA GLU A 498 52.51 -43.71 -43.67
C GLU A 498 53.79 -44.52 -43.57
N PHE A 499 54.91 -43.96 -44.03
CA PHE A 499 56.23 -44.57 -43.96
C PHE A 499 57.25 -43.44 -43.83
N ARG A 500 57.79 -43.22 -42.63
CA ARG A 500 58.67 -42.09 -42.31
C ARG A 500 59.81 -42.48 -41.38
N GLY A 501 60.90 -41.72 -41.42
CA GLY A 501 62.01 -41.84 -40.47
C GLY A 501 63.37 -42.12 -41.10
N LYS A 502 64.45 -41.80 -40.37
CA LYS A 502 65.83 -41.92 -40.90
C LYS A 502 66.32 -43.35 -41.07
N GLY A 503 65.65 -44.33 -40.45
CA GLY A 503 65.97 -45.74 -40.66
C GLY A 503 65.72 -46.23 -42.09
N ILE A 504 64.86 -45.52 -42.85
CA ILE A 504 64.45 -45.90 -44.20
C ILE A 504 65.65 -45.99 -45.15
N SER A 505 66.64 -45.11 -44.99
CA SER A 505 67.84 -45.13 -45.84
C SER A 505 68.65 -46.42 -45.71
N ARG A 506 68.51 -47.17 -44.61
CA ARG A 506 69.16 -48.49 -44.45
C ARG A 506 68.49 -49.59 -45.26
N LEU A 507 67.23 -49.40 -45.64
CA LEU A 507 66.52 -50.30 -46.54
C LEU A 507 66.74 -49.94 -48.02
N GLY A 508 67.42 -48.82 -48.32
CA GLY A 508 67.59 -48.33 -49.69
C GLY A 508 66.30 -47.84 -50.36
N LEU A 509 65.22 -47.64 -49.59
CA LEU A 509 63.91 -47.23 -50.08
C LEU A 509 63.68 -45.73 -49.90
N THR A 510 62.68 -45.19 -50.58
CA THR A 510 62.17 -43.83 -50.33
C THR A 510 60.72 -43.85 -49.83
N GLU A 511 60.31 -42.81 -49.10
CA GLU A 511 58.93 -42.67 -48.63
C GLU A 511 57.92 -42.73 -49.79
N GLN A 512 58.24 -42.08 -50.93
CA GLN A 512 57.36 -41.99 -52.10
C GLN A 512 57.16 -43.33 -52.82
N GLU A 513 58.15 -44.22 -52.80
CA GLU A 513 58.06 -45.55 -53.42
C GLU A 513 57.33 -46.57 -52.54
N THR A 514 57.31 -46.31 -51.23
CA THR A 514 56.83 -47.28 -50.23
C THR A 514 55.37 -47.03 -49.81
N VAL A 515 54.92 -45.77 -49.77
CA VAL A 515 53.53 -45.43 -49.43
C VAL A 515 52.59 -45.87 -50.56
N GLY A 516 51.55 -46.63 -50.21
CA GLY A 516 50.56 -47.21 -51.13
C GLY A 516 50.89 -48.64 -51.58
N SER A 517 52.14 -49.07 -51.41
CA SER A 517 52.58 -50.46 -51.65
C SER A 517 52.09 -51.39 -50.53
N ASN A 518 52.00 -52.69 -50.83
CA ASN A 518 51.59 -53.68 -49.84
C ASN A 518 52.79 -54.08 -48.96
N ALA A 519 52.67 -53.90 -47.64
CA ALA A 519 53.74 -54.21 -46.68
C ALA A 519 54.11 -55.69 -46.68
N PHE A 520 53.15 -56.59 -46.97
CA PHE A 520 53.39 -58.03 -46.98
C PHE A 520 54.19 -58.49 -48.19
N ASP A 521 54.09 -57.78 -49.32
CA ASP A 521 54.88 -58.07 -50.52
C ASP A 521 56.32 -57.57 -50.36
N MET A 522 56.48 -56.37 -49.80
CA MET A 522 57.80 -55.74 -49.62
C MET A 522 58.59 -56.37 -48.48
N PHE A 523 57.91 -56.77 -47.40
CA PHE A 523 58.53 -57.33 -46.22
C PHE A 523 57.76 -58.57 -45.74
N PRO A 524 57.87 -59.72 -46.44
CA PRO A 524 57.16 -60.94 -46.06
C PRO A 524 57.45 -61.39 -44.62
N VAL A 525 58.66 -61.07 -44.13
CA VAL A 525 59.14 -61.41 -42.77
C VAL A 525 58.29 -60.77 -41.66
N VAL A 526 57.61 -59.64 -41.92
CA VAL A 526 56.76 -58.98 -40.90
C VAL A 526 55.29 -59.42 -40.96
N MET A 527 54.89 -60.20 -41.98
CA MET A 527 53.49 -60.53 -42.28
C MET A 527 52.79 -61.31 -41.16
N GLU A 528 53.43 -62.35 -40.64
CA GLU A 528 52.83 -63.21 -39.60
C GLU A 528 52.57 -62.42 -38.31
N SER A 529 53.51 -61.56 -37.93
CA SER A 529 53.40 -60.74 -36.72
C SER A 529 52.38 -59.62 -36.85
N ILE A 530 52.30 -58.94 -38.01
CA ILE A 530 51.26 -57.93 -38.28
C ILE A 530 49.86 -58.55 -38.26
N ASN A 531 49.68 -59.71 -38.91
CA ASN A 531 48.39 -60.42 -38.90
C ASN A 531 47.98 -60.83 -37.48
N LYS A 532 48.94 -61.18 -36.63
CA LYS A 532 48.69 -61.47 -35.22
C LYS A 532 48.19 -60.23 -34.46
N VAL A 533 48.78 -59.07 -34.70
CA VAL A 533 48.34 -57.79 -34.09
C VAL A 533 46.92 -57.42 -34.54
N ILE A 534 46.60 -57.57 -35.83
CA ILE A 534 45.25 -57.30 -36.38
C ILE A 534 44.21 -58.24 -35.76
N ARG A 535 44.54 -59.53 -35.62
CA ARG A 535 43.60 -60.54 -35.09
C ARG A 535 43.41 -60.43 -33.58
N ASP A 536 44.50 -60.28 -32.84
CA ASP A 536 44.51 -60.44 -31.39
C ASP A 536 44.41 -59.07 -30.67
N GLY A 537 44.66 -57.95 -31.36
CA GLY A 537 44.58 -56.60 -30.81
C GLY A 537 45.67 -56.28 -29.78
N GLU A 538 46.70 -57.12 -29.69
CA GLU A 538 47.82 -56.97 -28.77
C GLU A 538 49.07 -56.44 -29.49
N THR A 539 49.87 -55.66 -28.77
CA THR A 539 51.16 -55.17 -29.31
C THR A 539 52.17 -56.32 -29.34
N VAL A 540 52.81 -56.52 -30.49
CA VAL A 540 53.83 -57.57 -30.69
C VAL A 540 55.18 -56.92 -31.01
N SER A 541 56.23 -57.44 -30.37
CA SER A 541 57.62 -57.09 -30.70
C SER A 541 58.37 -58.30 -31.25
N PHE A 542 59.11 -58.12 -32.33
CA PHE A 542 59.86 -59.21 -32.96
C PHE A 542 61.05 -58.68 -33.77
N GLU A 543 62.11 -59.48 -33.86
CA GLU A 543 63.25 -59.18 -34.71
C GLU A 543 62.98 -59.66 -36.14
N SER A 544 63.21 -58.79 -37.10
CA SER A 544 63.21 -59.13 -38.53
C SER A 544 64.60 -58.89 -39.09
N HIS A 545 65.04 -59.77 -39.98
CA HIS A 545 66.26 -59.58 -40.73
C HIS A 545 66.00 -59.81 -42.21
N GLY A 546 66.77 -59.15 -43.05
CA GLY A 546 66.68 -59.26 -44.49
C GLY A 546 67.92 -58.73 -45.17
N ASP A 547 67.91 -58.80 -46.49
CA ASP A 547 68.95 -58.24 -47.34
C ASP A 547 68.25 -57.45 -48.45
N THR A 548 68.61 -56.18 -48.59
CA THR A 548 68.14 -55.33 -49.67
C THR A 548 69.35 -54.80 -50.41
N GLU A 549 69.43 -55.11 -51.71
CA GLU A 549 70.54 -54.73 -52.60
C GLU A 549 71.95 -55.17 -52.12
N GLY A 550 72.05 -56.29 -51.39
CA GLY A 550 73.32 -56.82 -50.89
C GLY A 550 73.77 -56.19 -49.56
N GLN A 551 72.92 -55.39 -48.91
CA GLN A 551 73.13 -54.91 -47.55
C GLN A 551 72.20 -55.65 -46.57
N PRO A 552 72.77 -56.47 -45.66
CA PRO A 552 71.97 -57.13 -44.64
C PRO A 552 71.55 -56.13 -43.56
N TRP A 553 70.31 -56.23 -43.12
CA TRP A 553 69.74 -55.40 -42.07
C TRP A 553 69.04 -56.26 -41.01
N TRP A 554 69.02 -55.75 -39.79
CA TRP A 554 68.28 -56.28 -38.65
C TRP A 554 67.49 -55.14 -38.03
N PHE A 555 66.18 -55.31 -37.93
CA PHE A 555 65.28 -54.39 -37.26
C PHE A 555 64.56 -55.10 -36.13
N LEU A 556 64.52 -54.45 -34.98
CA LEU A 556 63.59 -54.80 -33.92
C LEU A 556 62.29 -54.02 -34.16
N ASN A 557 61.22 -54.74 -34.46
CA ASN A 557 59.93 -54.15 -34.78
C ASN A 557 59.04 -54.14 -33.55
N TYR A 558 58.28 -53.06 -33.40
CA TYR A 558 57.21 -52.94 -32.43
C TYR A 558 55.95 -52.55 -33.19
N VAL A 559 54.95 -53.44 -33.20
CA VAL A 559 53.71 -53.24 -33.95
C VAL A 559 52.55 -53.26 -32.97
N SER A 560 51.79 -52.17 -32.92
CA SER A 560 50.62 -51.99 -32.07
C SER A 560 49.39 -51.64 -32.92
N PRO A 561 48.18 -52.03 -32.51
CA PRO A 561 46.98 -51.59 -33.20
C PRO A 561 46.80 -50.08 -32.99
N ASP A 562 46.58 -49.34 -34.07
CA ASP A 562 46.20 -47.93 -33.99
C ASP A 562 44.77 -47.83 -33.47
N ARG A 563 44.56 -47.06 -32.40
CA ARG A 563 43.26 -46.89 -31.73
C ARG A 563 42.67 -45.49 -31.94
N THR A 564 43.29 -44.70 -32.82
CA THR A 564 42.84 -43.33 -33.13
C THR A 564 41.68 -43.27 -34.11
#